data_AF-A0A388NVE1-F1
#
_entry.id   AF-A0A388NVE1-F1
#
_cell.length_a   1.000
_cell.length_b   1.000
_cell.length_c   1.000
_cell.angle_alpha   90.00
_cell.angle_beta   90.00
_cell.angle_gamma   90.00
#
_symmetry.space_group_name_H-M   'P 1'
#
loop_
_entity.id
_entity.type
_entity.pdbx_description
1 polymer ?
#
loop_
_entity_poly.entity_id
_entity_poly.type
_entity_poly.pdbx_seq_one_letter_code
_entity_poly.pdbx_strand_id
1 'polypeptide(L)'
;MPNDTSSLLPVHADTWSGDSPFEVVVWLPLVDCFGTKAMYLLPPIESAKFSDEFSKRGGSSSESIFDSIKTEVKWLEVKSGQVLVFDQSLPHGNRLNEETETRWSMNCRFKGVFTPYGDKKPGEFFEPITLRPASRRGMSYELPKIS
;
A
#
# COMPACT_ATOMS: atom_id res chain seq x y z
N MET A 1 -15.84 2.64 11.00
CA MET A 1 -17.31 2.40 11.19
C MET A 1 -18.10 3.40 10.36
N PRO A 2 -19.43 3.27 10.17
CA PRO A 2 -20.23 4.35 9.60
C PRO A 2 -19.97 5.68 10.34
N ASN A 3 -19.76 6.75 9.59
CA ASN A 3 -19.53 8.12 10.09
C ASN A 3 -18.33 8.29 11.04
N ASP A 4 -17.41 7.32 11.10
CA ASP A 4 -16.22 7.39 11.92
C ASP A 4 -15.06 8.05 11.13
N THR A 5 -14.65 9.23 11.60
CA THR A 5 -13.56 10.01 11.00
C THR A 5 -12.16 9.63 11.52
N SER A 6 -12.07 8.79 12.56
CA SER A 6 -10.78 8.40 13.16
C SER A 6 -10.02 7.35 12.33
N SER A 7 -10.70 6.67 11.41
CA SER A 7 -10.15 5.60 10.56
C SER A 7 -9.90 6.03 9.11
N LEU A 8 -9.74 7.34 8.88
CA LEU A 8 -9.41 7.90 7.57
C LEU A 8 -7.92 7.78 7.30
N LEU A 9 -7.59 7.22 6.14
CA LEU A 9 -6.30 7.25 5.50
C LEU A 9 -6.45 8.12 4.24
N PRO A 10 -6.06 9.41 4.32
CA PRO A 10 -6.05 10.30 3.17
C PRO A 10 -5.24 9.73 2.01
N VAL A 11 -5.35 10.31 0.81
CA VAL A 11 -4.54 9.86 -0.32
C VAL A 11 -3.05 9.86 0.04
N HIS A 12 -2.42 8.71 -0.21
CA HIS A 12 -1.00 8.48 -0.05
C HIS A 12 -0.57 7.40 -1.05
N ALA A 13 0.72 7.28 -1.29
CA ALA A 13 1.32 6.03 -1.70
C ALA A 13 2.31 5.63 -0.60
N ASP A 14 2.46 4.34 -0.35
CA ASP A 14 3.32 3.89 0.74
C ASP A 14 4.78 4.27 0.51
N THR A 15 5.19 4.33 -0.77
CA THR A 15 6.50 4.84 -1.20
C THR A 15 6.72 6.31 -0.89
N TRP A 16 5.67 7.10 -0.63
CA TRP A 16 5.79 8.49 -0.14
C TRP A 16 6.07 8.55 1.37
N SER A 17 5.90 7.42 2.08
CA SER A 17 6.00 7.31 3.53
C SER A 17 7.20 6.48 4.01
N GLY A 18 8.19 6.30 3.13
CA GLY A 18 9.45 5.63 3.44
C GLY A 18 9.48 4.11 3.15
N ASP A 19 8.39 3.52 2.66
CA ASP A 19 8.44 2.17 2.10
C ASP A 19 9.20 2.16 0.76
N SER A 20 9.76 1.01 0.42
CA SER A 20 10.48 0.85 -0.85
C SER A 20 9.52 0.47 -2.00
N PRO A 21 9.87 0.68 -3.28
CA PRO A 21 9.05 0.21 -4.41
C PRO A 21 9.12 -1.31 -4.64
N PHE A 22 9.69 -2.09 -3.70
CA PHE A 22 9.88 -3.54 -3.84
C PHE A 22 8.92 -4.34 -2.95
N GLU A 23 7.67 -3.88 -2.87
CA GLU A 23 6.65 -4.39 -1.97
C GLU A 23 5.33 -4.58 -2.70
N VAL A 24 4.56 -5.57 -2.28
CA VAL A 24 3.18 -5.77 -2.73
C VAL A 24 2.27 -5.90 -1.53
N VAL A 25 1.09 -5.29 -1.60
CA VAL A 25 0.08 -5.35 -0.55
C VAL A 25 -0.98 -6.37 -0.92
N VAL A 26 -1.32 -7.21 0.05
CA VAL A 26 -2.54 -8.03 0.06
C VAL A 26 -3.51 -7.40 1.03
N TRP A 27 -4.61 -6.89 0.50
CA TRP A 27 -5.73 -6.38 1.29
C TRP A 27 -6.85 -7.41 1.33
N LEU A 28 -7.18 -7.85 2.54
CA LEU A 28 -8.16 -8.89 2.81
C LEU A 28 -9.34 -8.27 3.58
N PRO A 29 -10.46 -7.98 2.90
CA PRO A 29 -11.67 -7.56 3.57
C PRO A 29 -12.33 -8.75 4.30
N LEU A 30 -12.82 -8.51 5.51
CA LEU A 30 -13.54 -9.50 6.33
C LEU A 30 -15.07 -9.39 6.17
N VAL A 31 -15.51 -8.43 5.36
CA VAL A 31 -16.89 -8.11 5.01
C VAL A 31 -16.92 -7.70 3.54
N ASP A 32 -18.09 -7.64 2.91
CA ASP A 32 -18.18 -7.01 1.59
C ASP A 32 -17.76 -5.55 1.67
N CYS A 33 -16.96 -5.07 0.73
CA CYS A 33 -16.56 -3.68 0.61
C CYS A 33 -17.09 -3.11 -0.70
N PHE A 34 -17.85 -2.01 -0.61
CA PHE A 34 -18.53 -1.35 -1.73
C PHE A 34 -18.70 0.14 -1.43
N GLY A 35 -19.08 0.95 -2.41
CA GLY A 35 -19.43 2.36 -2.19
C GLY A 35 -18.39 3.12 -1.36
N THR A 36 -18.84 3.89 -0.37
CA THR A 36 -17.98 4.71 0.50
C THR A 36 -17.24 3.89 1.57
N LYS A 37 -17.64 2.64 1.85
CA LYS A 37 -16.85 1.72 2.68
C LYS A 37 -15.67 1.11 1.92
N ALA A 38 -15.64 1.13 0.59
CA ALA A 38 -14.47 0.69 -0.16
C ALA A 38 -13.28 1.65 0.02
N MET A 39 -12.08 1.16 -0.25
CA MET A 39 -10.94 2.05 -0.54
C MET A 39 -10.96 2.41 -2.03
N TYR A 40 -10.22 3.45 -2.39
CA TYR A 40 -9.97 3.80 -3.78
C TYR A 40 -8.48 3.70 -4.10
N LEU A 41 -8.15 3.52 -5.38
CA LEU A 41 -6.79 3.71 -5.89
C LEU A 41 -6.83 4.50 -7.20
N LEU A 42 -5.75 5.23 -7.48
CA LEU A 42 -5.49 5.82 -8.78
C LEU A 42 -4.87 4.73 -9.68
N PRO A 43 -5.52 4.31 -10.78
CA PRO A 43 -5.02 3.19 -11.56
C PRO A 43 -3.67 3.52 -12.24
N PRO A 44 -2.90 2.51 -12.70
CA PRO A 44 -1.52 2.69 -13.14
C PRO A 44 -1.32 3.76 -14.23
N ILE A 45 -2.23 3.86 -15.19
CA ILE A 45 -2.13 4.83 -16.30
C ILE A 45 -2.30 6.25 -15.78
N GLU A 46 -3.29 6.47 -14.93
CA GLU A 46 -3.61 7.75 -14.31
C GLU A 46 -2.53 8.12 -13.29
N SER A 47 -1.99 7.15 -12.55
CA SER A 47 -0.89 7.33 -11.61
C SER A 47 0.40 7.77 -12.31
N ALA A 48 0.70 7.18 -13.48
CA ALA A 48 1.87 7.60 -14.27
C ALA A 48 1.71 9.06 -14.73
N LYS A 49 0.54 9.43 -15.28
CA LYS A 49 0.23 10.82 -15.68
C LYS A 49 0.32 11.77 -14.50
N PHE A 50 -0.26 11.40 -13.36
CA PHE A 50 -0.22 12.19 -12.14
C PHE A 50 1.22 12.39 -11.64
N SER A 51 2.08 11.37 -11.75
CA SER A 51 3.50 11.47 -11.40
C SER A 51 4.23 12.50 -12.28
N ASP A 52 3.98 12.50 -13.60
CA ASP A 52 4.58 13.47 -14.53
C ASP A 52 4.10 14.91 -14.25
N GLU A 53 2.87 15.04 -13.75
CA GLU A 53 2.21 16.32 -13.45
C GLU A 53 2.22 16.67 -11.96
N PHE A 54 2.98 15.96 -11.14
CA PHE A 54 2.90 16.06 -9.67
C PHE A 54 3.18 17.47 -9.18
N SER A 55 4.11 18.20 -9.82
CA SER A 55 4.40 19.60 -9.49
C SER A 55 3.21 20.54 -9.69
N LYS A 56 2.27 20.20 -10.58
CA LYS A 56 1.06 20.98 -10.88
C LYS A 56 -0.15 20.50 -10.09
N ARG A 57 -0.25 19.18 -9.87
CA ARG A 57 -1.45 18.51 -9.32
C ARG A 57 -1.30 17.99 -7.89
N GLY A 58 -0.08 17.93 -7.38
CA GLY A 58 0.27 17.39 -6.05
C GLY A 58 -0.14 18.29 -4.88
N GLY A 59 -0.59 19.53 -5.14
CA GLY A 59 -1.16 20.39 -4.12
C GLY A 59 -0.26 20.64 -2.91
N SER A 60 -0.86 21.08 -1.80
CA SER A 60 -0.16 21.33 -0.51
C SER A 60 -0.59 20.39 0.61
N SER A 61 -1.61 19.56 0.36
CA SER A 61 -2.19 18.63 1.33
C SER A 61 -2.79 17.41 0.64
N SER A 62 -2.95 16.30 1.38
CA SER A 62 -3.62 15.11 0.87
C SER A 62 -5.03 15.39 0.35
N GLU A 63 -5.78 16.33 0.94
CA GLU A 63 -7.11 16.67 0.41
C GLU A 63 -7.01 17.35 -0.96
N SER A 64 -6.07 18.28 -1.13
CA SER A 64 -5.85 18.92 -2.44
C SER A 64 -5.37 17.95 -3.52
N ILE A 65 -4.58 16.93 -3.14
CA ILE A 65 -4.21 15.82 -4.03
C ILE A 65 -5.46 15.04 -4.40
N PHE A 66 -6.27 14.63 -3.42
CA PHE A 66 -7.47 13.85 -3.69
C PHE A 66 -8.42 14.62 -4.62
N ASP A 67 -8.64 15.91 -4.38
CA ASP A 67 -9.45 16.76 -5.24
C ASP A 67 -8.96 16.82 -6.69
N SER A 68 -7.64 16.74 -6.91
CA SER A 68 -7.04 16.77 -8.25
C SER A 68 -7.12 15.43 -9.00
N ILE A 69 -7.39 14.32 -8.30
CA ILE A 69 -7.45 12.96 -8.88
C ILE A 69 -8.83 12.28 -8.71
N LYS A 70 -9.77 12.84 -7.94
CA LYS A 70 -11.02 12.16 -7.52
C LYS A 70 -11.90 11.65 -8.64
N THR A 71 -11.80 12.21 -9.85
CA THR A 71 -12.55 11.75 -11.03
C THR A 71 -11.85 10.61 -11.78
N GLU A 72 -10.59 10.33 -11.44
CA GLU A 72 -9.72 9.34 -12.07
C GLU A 72 -9.51 8.10 -11.17
N VAL A 73 -9.85 8.20 -9.89
CA VAL A 73 -9.73 7.06 -8.96
C VAL A 73 -10.75 5.97 -9.28
N LYS A 74 -10.35 4.74 -9.00
CA LYS A 74 -11.21 3.56 -9.03
C LYS A 74 -11.55 3.14 -7.60
N TRP A 75 -12.84 3.08 -7.31
CA TRP A 75 -13.35 2.47 -6.08
C TRP A 75 -13.22 0.96 -6.15
N LEU A 76 -12.66 0.37 -5.10
CA LEU A 76 -12.28 -1.04 -5.07
C LEU A 76 -13.35 -1.86 -4.36
N GLU A 77 -14.36 -2.27 -5.12
CA GLU A 77 -15.35 -3.22 -4.62
C GLU A 77 -14.74 -4.62 -4.53
N VAL A 78 -14.76 -5.19 -3.33
CA VAL A 78 -14.17 -6.50 -3.04
C VAL A 78 -15.10 -7.21 -2.06
N LYS A 79 -15.57 -8.40 -2.43
CA LYS A 79 -16.48 -9.20 -1.59
C LYS A 79 -15.72 -9.96 -0.52
N SER A 80 -16.41 -10.30 0.56
CA SER A 80 -15.89 -11.23 1.56
C SER A 80 -15.51 -12.55 0.91
N GLY A 81 -14.34 -13.08 1.29
CA GLY A 81 -13.73 -14.25 0.66
C GLY A 81 -12.89 -13.95 -0.59
N GLN A 82 -12.85 -12.70 -1.06
CA GLN A 82 -11.91 -12.24 -2.08
C GLN A 82 -10.73 -11.50 -1.43
N VAL A 83 -9.64 -11.37 -2.19
CA VAL A 83 -8.48 -10.55 -1.82
C VAL A 83 -8.16 -9.58 -2.94
N LEU A 84 -7.67 -8.40 -2.57
CA LEU A 84 -7.05 -7.48 -3.50
C LEU A 84 -5.53 -7.54 -3.33
N VAL A 85 -4.83 -7.83 -4.43
CA VAL A 85 -3.37 -7.67 -4.51
C VAL A 85 -3.09 -6.45 -5.35
N PHE A 86 -2.38 -5.47 -4.80
CA PHE A 86 -2.11 -4.23 -5.52
C PHE A 86 -0.69 -3.69 -5.27
N ASP A 87 -0.23 -2.88 -6.22
CA ASP A 87 1.01 -2.15 -6.15
C ASP A 87 0.86 -0.98 -5.16
N GLN A 88 1.61 -1.05 -4.06
CA GLN A 88 1.55 -0.08 -2.98
C GLN A 88 2.04 1.32 -3.35
N SER A 89 2.72 1.45 -4.49
CA SER A 89 3.23 2.72 -5.01
C SER A 89 2.15 3.55 -5.73
N LEU A 90 0.99 2.95 -6.04
CA LEU A 90 -0.15 3.67 -6.61
C LEU A 90 -0.81 4.53 -5.52
N PRO A 91 -1.16 5.81 -5.80
CA PRO A 91 -1.91 6.62 -4.86
C PRO A 91 -3.25 5.98 -4.50
N HIS A 92 -3.52 5.84 -3.20
CA HIS A 92 -4.72 5.19 -2.69
C HIS A 92 -5.13 5.79 -1.34
N GLY A 93 -6.35 5.47 -0.89
CA GLY A 93 -6.89 5.96 0.38
C GLY A 93 -8.32 5.52 0.61
N ASN A 94 -8.95 6.06 1.64
CA ASN A 94 -10.38 5.91 1.88
C ASN A 94 -11.05 7.24 2.26
N ARG A 95 -12.37 7.26 2.11
CA ARG A 95 -13.22 8.38 2.53
C ARG A 95 -14.06 7.98 3.72
N LEU A 96 -14.81 8.95 4.25
CA LEU A 96 -15.79 8.70 5.30
C LEU A 96 -16.75 7.63 4.81
N ASN A 97 -16.93 6.59 5.62
CA ASN A 97 -17.88 5.55 5.32
C ASN A 97 -19.29 6.06 5.65
N GLU A 98 -20.06 6.36 4.61
CA GLU A 98 -21.46 6.79 4.69
C GLU A 98 -22.43 5.60 4.57
N GLU A 99 -21.93 4.39 4.30
CA GLU A 99 -22.73 3.17 4.31
C GLU A 99 -23.19 2.81 5.73
N THR A 100 -24.25 2.01 5.83
CA THR A 100 -24.79 1.54 7.12
C THR A 100 -23.94 0.46 7.79
N GLU A 101 -22.98 -0.13 7.08
CA GLU A 101 -22.17 -1.26 7.53
C GLU A 101 -20.74 -0.85 7.90
N THR A 102 -20.14 -1.55 8.87
CA THR A 102 -18.74 -1.33 9.24
C THR A 102 -17.80 -2.16 8.35
N ARG A 103 -16.77 -1.51 7.80
CA ARG A 103 -15.63 -2.19 7.18
C ARG A 103 -14.68 -2.76 8.22
N TRP A 104 -14.34 -4.03 8.06
CA TRP A 104 -13.21 -4.69 8.70
C TRP A 104 -12.31 -5.27 7.61
N SER A 105 -11.01 -4.99 7.69
CA SER A 105 -10.04 -5.48 6.70
C SER A 105 -8.67 -5.64 7.33
N MET A 106 -7.87 -6.55 6.78
CA MET A 106 -6.47 -6.73 7.13
C MET A 106 -5.60 -6.34 5.94
N ASN A 107 -4.48 -5.67 6.23
CA ASN A 107 -3.45 -5.35 5.25
C ASN A 107 -2.21 -6.18 5.58
N CYS A 108 -1.67 -6.90 4.61
CA CYS A 108 -0.41 -7.63 4.74
C CYS A 108 0.53 -7.22 3.60
N ARG A 109 1.75 -6.84 3.96
CA ARG A 109 2.79 -6.41 3.02
C ARG A 109 3.80 -7.52 2.82
N PHE A 110 4.12 -7.79 1.55
CA PHE A 110 5.12 -8.77 1.17
C PHE A 110 6.30 -8.08 0.51
N LYS A 111 7.50 -8.44 0.97
CA LYS A 111 8.79 -7.92 0.49
C LYS A 111 9.82 -9.04 0.47
N GLY A 112 10.74 -8.99 -0.50
CA GLY A 112 11.90 -9.88 -0.51
C GLY A 112 13.00 -9.41 0.45
N VAL A 113 13.58 -10.31 1.25
CA VAL A 113 14.60 -9.98 2.28
C VAL A 113 15.84 -9.23 1.74
N PHE A 114 16.20 -9.46 0.48
CA PHE A 114 17.38 -8.83 -0.15
C PHE A 114 17.02 -7.75 -1.18
N THR A 115 15.76 -7.29 -1.19
CA THR A 115 15.37 -6.16 -2.05
C THR A 115 15.78 -4.84 -1.41
N PRO A 116 16.02 -3.75 -2.18
CA PRO A 116 16.33 -2.45 -1.61
C PRO A 116 15.26 -1.97 -0.62
N TYR A 117 15.68 -1.34 0.48
CA TYR A 117 14.79 -0.78 1.51
C TYR A 117 14.79 0.75 1.45
N GLY A 118 13.62 1.36 1.65
CA GLY A 118 13.46 2.80 1.84
C GLY A 118 13.87 3.21 3.25
N ASP A 119 13.24 4.23 3.83
CA ASP A 119 13.52 4.66 5.20
C ASP A 119 13.14 3.61 6.24
N LYS A 120 12.16 2.76 5.93
CA LYS A 120 11.75 1.63 6.78
C LYS A 120 12.71 0.45 6.60
N LYS A 121 13.50 0.14 7.64
CA LYS A 121 14.59 -0.86 7.58
C LYS A 121 14.24 -2.20 8.26
N PRO A 122 14.95 -3.30 7.94
CA PRO A 122 14.90 -4.54 8.71
C PRO A 122 15.27 -4.32 10.17
N GLY A 123 14.54 -4.95 11.09
CA GLY A 123 14.76 -4.86 12.55
C GLY A 123 14.11 -3.64 13.21
N GLU A 124 13.77 -2.59 12.45
CA GLU A 124 13.04 -1.41 12.94
C GLU A 124 11.56 -1.50 12.57
N PHE A 125 11.29 -1.78 11.28
CA PHE A 125 9.94 -1.86 10.75
C PHE A 125 9.61 -3.26 10.21
N PHE A 126 10.58 -3.94 9.62
CA PHE A 126 10.38 -5.26 9.01
C PHE A 126 11.07 -6.38 9.79
N GLU A 127 10.36 -7.48 9.99
CA GLU A 127 10.92 -8.75 10.48
C GLU A 127 10.73 -9.86 9.42
N PRO A 128 11.78 -10.62 9.05
CA PRO A 128 11.65 -11.71 8.10
C PRO A 128 10.78 -12.86 8.65
N ILE A 129 9.61 -13.09 8.06
CA ILE A 129 8.72 -14.19 8.46
C ILE A 129 9.28 -15.55 8.03
N THR A 130 9.83 -15.66 6.82
CA THR A 130 10.40 -16.93 6.30
C THR A 130 11.58 -16.69 5.37
N LEU A 131 12.78 -17.08 5.81
CA LEU A 131 13.98 -17.08 4.97
C LEU A 131 14.04 -18.35 4.11
N ARG A 132 14.17 -18.15 2.79
CA ARG A 132 14.34 -19.25 1.83
C ARG A 132 15.68 -19.97 2.08
N PRO A 133 15.78 -21.29 1.80
CA PRO A 133 17.03 -22.04 2.04
C PRO A 133 18.27 -21.43 1.37
N ALA A 134 18.13 -20.93 0.14
CA ALA A 134 19.20 -20.23 -0.57
C ALA A 134 19.67 -18.97 0.18
N SER A 135 18.74 -18.16 0.71
CA SER A 135 19.04 -16.99 1.53
C SER A 135 19.82 -17.35 2.78
N ARG A 136 19.37 -18.40 3.51
CA ARG A 136 20.07 -18.88 4.71
C ARG A 136 21.49 -19.34 4.40
N ARG A 137 21.68 -20.10 3.32
CA ARG A 137 23.01 -20.55 2.90
C ARG A 137 23.93 -19.40 2.47
N GLY A 138 23.39 -18.41 1.77
CA GLY A 138 24.13 -17.21 1.39
C GLY A 138 24.56 -16.37 2.61
N MET A 139 23.66 -16.20 3.59
CA MET A 139 23.95 -15.45 4.82
C MET A 139 24.98 -16.13 5.72
N SER A 140 25.11 -17.46 5.66
CA SER A 140 26.11 -18.21 6.42
C SER A 140 27.36 -18.56 5.59
N TYR A 141 27.52 -18.01 4.39
CA TYR A 141 28.69 -18.27 3.55
C TYR A 141 29.88 -17.46 4.06
N GLU A 142 31.00 -18.16 4.29
CA GLU A 142 32.30 -17.56 4.56
C GLU A 142 33.27 -17.94 3.45
N LEU A 143 33.97 -16.95 2.89
CA LEU A 143 35.00 -17.20 1.89
C LEU A 143 36.14 -18.02 2.55
N PRO A 144 36.58 -19.15 1.96
CA PRO A 144 37.68 -19.93 2.50
C PRO A 144 38.96 -19.08 2.62
N LYS A 145 39.64 -19.17 3.77
CA LYS A 145 40.97 -18.55 3.94
C LYS A 145 42.00 -19.33 3.15
N ILE A 146 42.87 -18.61 2.42
CA ILE A 146 43.94 -19.21 1.62
C ILE A 146 45.21 -19.47 2.46
N SER A 147 45.24 -18.99 3.72
CA SER A 147 46.30 -19.23 4.72
C SER A 147 45.78 -18.92 6.12
#